data_AF-C0BBU9-F1
#
_entry.id   AF-C0BBU9-F1
#
_cell.length_a   1.000
_cell.length_b   1.000
_cell.length_c   1.000
_cell.angle_alpha   90.00
_cell.angle_beta   90.00
_cell.angle_gamma   90.00
#
_symmetry.space_group_name_H-M   'P 1'
#
loop_
_entity.id
_entity.type
_entity.pdbx_description
1 polymer ?
#
loop_
_entity_poly.entity_id
_entity_poly.type
_entity_poly.pdbx_seq_one_letter_code
_entity_poly.pdbx_strand_id
1 'polypeptide(L)'
;MFQGMEYVYEVYLEKSFSKAAEKLFISQPSLSANVKRVEHHIGYPIFDRSTKPLSLTECGVQYIKAVEKIKSIQNEFEGFANDWGDLKKEHSPSEEATCFPPGSCLR
;
A
#
# COMPACT_ATOMS: atom_id res chain seq x y z
N MET A 1 -9.54 -5.08 -12.68
CA MET A 1 -8.19 -5.52 -13.07
C MET A 1 -7.12 -5.19 -12.02
N PHE A 2 -7.08 -4.01 -11.38
CA PHE A 2 -6.03 -3.66 -10.40
C PHE A 2 -6.36 -3.96 -8.92
N GLN A 3 -7.57 -4.43 -8.60
CA GLN A 3 -7.93 -4.81 -7.23
C GLN A 3 -7.20 -6.10 -6.83
N GLY A 4 -6.33 -6.02 -5.82
CA GLY A 4 -5.41 -7.11 -5.45
C GLY A 4 -4.08 -7.04 -6.20
N MET A 5 -3.70 -5.89 -6.77
CA MET A 5 -2.43 -5.71 -7.45
C MET A 5 -1.23 -5.92 -6.52
N GLU A 6 -1.39 -5.68 -5.22
CA GLU A 6 -0.39 -5.92 -4.18
C GLU A 6 0.03 -7.40 -4.13
N TYR A 7 -0.93 -8.31 -4.29
CA TYR A 7 -0.68 -9.75 -4.35
C TYR A 7 0.18 -10.14 -5.56
N VAL A 8 -0.17 -9.60 -6.73
CA VAL A 8 0.57 -9.82 -7.97
C VAL A 8 1.98 -9.22 -7.86
N TYR A 9 2.07 -8.00 -7.34
CA TYR A 9 3.34 -7.30 -7.19
C TYR A 9 4.29 -8.04 -6.25
N GLU A 10 3.79 -8.61 -5.15
CA GLU A 10 4.62 -9.37 -4.23
C GLU A 10 5.14 -10.67 -4.87
N VAL A 11 4.31 -11.38 -5.65
CA VAL A 11 4.74 -12.56 -6.40
C VAL A 11 5.84 -12.20 -7.41
N TYR A 12 5.76 -11.02 -8.03
CA TYR A 12 6.79 -10.51 -8.92
C TYR A 12 8.11 -10.24 -8.19
N LEU A 13 8.07 -9.59 -7.02
CA LEU A 13 9.27 -9.32 -6.22
C LEU A 13 9.97 -10.61 -5.77
N GLU A 14 9.21 -11.55 -5.23
CA GLU A 14 9.74 -12.79 -4.66
C GLU A 14 10.07 -13.86 -5.72
N LYS A 15 9.56 -13.68 -6.95
CA LYS A 15 9.63 -14.66 -8.06
C LYS A 15 9.19 -16.06 -7.64
N SER A 16 8.30 -16.14 -6.65
CA SER A 16 7.84 -17.37 -6.02
C SER A 16 6.51 -17.14 -5.31
N PHE A 17 5.50 -17.95 -5.63
CA PHE A 17 4.21 -17.91 -4.95
C PHE A 17 4.32 -18.29 -3.48
N SER A 18 5.17 -19.26 -3.12
CA SER A 18 5.30 -19.68 -1.72
C SER A 18 5.92 -18.58 -0.86
N LYS A 19 7.02 -17.98 -1.32
CA LYS A 19 7.69 -16.89 -0.60
C LYS A 19 6.81 -15.64 -0.48
N ALA A 20 6.11 -15.28 -1.55
CA ALA A 20 5.17 -14.16 -1.51
C ALA A 20 4.02 -14.41 -0.54
N ALA A 21 3.49 -15.64 -0.47
CA ALA A 21 2.42 -15.97 0.47
C ALA A 21 2.89 -15.88 1.93
N GLU A 22 4.09 -16.37 2.22
CA GLU A 22 4.73 -16.25 3.54
C GLU A 22 4.89 -14.78 3.94
N LYS A 23 5.41 -13.93 3.04
CA LYS A 23 5.63 -12.50 3.28
C LYS A 23 4.34 -11.70 3.48
N LEU A 24 3.26 -12.12 2.84
CA LEU A 24 1.92 -11.52 2.98
C LEU A 24 1.11 -12.13 4.12
N PHE A 25 1.66 -13.09 4.87
CA PHE A 25 0.98 -13.81 5.95
C PHE A 25 -0.36 -14.44 5.51
N ILE A 26 -0.40 -14.96 4.29
CA ILE A 26 -1.57 -15.67 3.76
C ILE A 26 -1.21 -17.06 3.25
N SER A 27 -2.22 -17.90 3.01
CA SER A 27 -1.99 -19.20 2.40
C SER A 27 -1.68 -19.06 0.91
N GLN A 28 -0.75 -19.90 0.41
CA GLN A 28 -0.42 -19.95 -1.01
C GLN A 28 -1.64 -20.21 -1.93
N PRO A 29 -2.62 -21.08 -1.57
CA PRO A 29 -3.83 -21.24 -2.35
C PRO A 29 -4.64 -19.94 -2.46
N SER A 30 -4.74 -19.15 -1.39
CA SER A 30 -5.42 -17.85 -1.39
C SER A 30 -4.72 -16.84 -2.29
N LEU A 31 -3.38 -16.79 -2.23
CA LEU A 31 -2.59 -15.94 -3.10
C LEU A 31 -2.77 -16.32 -4.58
N SER A 32 -2.67 -17.61 -4.90
CA SER A 32 -2.85 -18.14 -6.25
C SER A 32 -4.26 -17.83 -6.80
N ALA A 33 -5.30 -17.94 -5.97
CA ALA A 33 -6.66 -17.58 -6.35
C ALA A 33 -6.81 -16.08 -6.65
N ASN A 34 -6.19 -15.21 -5.83
CA ASN A 34 -6.19 -13.76 -6.08
C ASN A 34 -5.47 -13.39 -7.38
N VAL A 35 -4.29 -13.95 -7.62
CA VAL A 35 -3.55 -13.72 -8.87
C VAL A 35 -4.35 -14.20 -10.07
N LYS A 36 -4.95 -15.39 -10.01
CA LYS A 36 -5.82 -15.90 -11.09
C LYS A 36 -7.02 -15.01 -11.36
N ARG A 37 -7.64 -14.45 -10.31
CA ARG A 37 -8.75 -13.49 -10.44
C ARG A 37 -8.29 -12.24 -11.20
N VAL A 38 -7.10 -11.72 -10.89
CA VAL A 38 -6.53 -10.58 -11.61
C VAL A 38 -6.24 -10.95 -13.08
N GLU A 39 -5.58 -12.08 -13.34
CA GLU A 39 -5.32 -12.58 -14.69
C GLU A 39 -6.62 -12.75 -15.49
N HIS A 40 -7.69 -13.25 -14.87
CA HIS A 40 -9.01 -13.39 -15.50
C HIS A 40 -9.62 -12.04 -15.89
N HIS A 41 -9.52 -11.02 -15.03
CA HIS A 41 -10.00 -9.69 -15.37
C HIS A 41 -9.20 -9.00 -16.49
N ILE A 42 -7.92 -9.35 -16.64
CA ILE A 42 -7.06 -8.85 -17.72
C ILE A 42 -7.31 -9.64 -19.01
N GLY A 43 -7.70 -10.90 -18.90
CA GLY A 43 -7.89 -11.83 -20.02
C GLY A 43 -6.61 -12.55 -20.46
N TYR A 44 -5.47 -12.24 -19.83
CA TYR A 44 -4.16 -12.78 -20.18
C TYR A 44 -3.35 -13.17 -18.92
N PRO A 45 -2.51 -14.21 -19.00
CA PRO A 45 -1.61 -14.57 -17.90
C PRO A 45 -0.56 -13.47 -17.68
N ILE A 46 -0.28 -13.16 -16.42
CA ILE A 46 0.76 -12.22 -16.02
C ILE A 46 2.09 -12.97 -15.85
N PHE A 47 2.04 -14.17 -15.28
CA PHE A 47 3.22 -14.97 -14.99
C PHE A 47 3.36 -16.17 -15.94
N ASP A 48 4.58 -16.40 -16.42
CA ASP A 48 4.94 -17.68 -17.02
C ASP A 48 5.34 -18.67 -15.93
N ARG A 49 4.49 -19.69 -15.76
CA ARG A 49 4.63 -20.73 -14.72
C ARG A 49 5.52 -21.90 -15.17
N SER A 50 5.96 -21.90 -16.43
CA SER A 50 6.81 -22.94 -17.00
C SER A 50 8.27 -22.75 -16.63
N THR A 51 8.67 -21.53 -16.25
CA THR A 51 10.04 -21.18 -15.91
C THR A 51 10.29 -21.27 -14.40
N LYS A 52 11.52 -21.67 -14.03
CA LYS A 52 12.05 -21.57 -12.67
C LYS A 52 13.40 -20.86 -12.73
N PRO A 53 13.55 -19.65 -12.18
CA PRO A 53 12.57 -18.89 -11.38
C PRO A 53 11.34 -18.39 -12.19
N LEU A 54 10.27 -18.04 -11.48
CA LEU A 54 9.04 -17.51 -12.08
C LEU A 54 9.36 -16.24 -12.89
N SER A 55 8.82 -16.16 -14.10
CA SER A 55 9.03 -15.01 -15.01
C SER A 55 7.70 -14.37 -15.42
N LEU A 56 7.78 -13.19 -16.03
CA LEU A 56 6.62 -12.46 -16.53
C LEU A 56 6.40 -12.77 -18.01
N THR A 57 5.13 -12.76 -18.42
CA THR A 57 4.76 -12.69 -19.84
C THR A 57 4.95 -11.27 -20.37
N GLU A 58 4.86 -11.05 -21.68
CA GLU A 58 4.86 -9.70 -22.26
C GLU A 58 3.75 -8.81 -21.67
N CYS A 59 2.55 -9.38 -21.50
CA CYS A 59 1.44 -8.71 -20.82
C CYS A 59 1.79 -8.40 -19.37
N GLY A 60 2.39 -9.37 -18.65
CA GLY A 60 2.83 -9.19 -17.27
C GLY A 60 3.85 -8.07 -17.10
N VAL A 61 4.79 -7.91 -18.02
CA VAL A 61 5.76 -6.81 -18.00
C VAL A 61 5.06 -5.45 -18.06
N GLN A 62 4.07 -5.30 -18.96
CA GLN A 62 3.31 -4.05 -19.05
C GLN A 62 2.42 -3.84 -17.83
N TYR A 63 1.84 -4.91 -17.28
CA TYR A 63 1.03 -4.85 -16.07
C TYR A 63 1.85 -4.34 -14.87
N ILE A 64 3.05 -4.88 -14.65
CA ILE A 64 3.92 -4.44 -13.54
C ILE A 64 4.31 -2.96 -13.69
N LYS A 65 4.67 -2.51 -14.91
CA LYS A 65 4.94 -1.08 -15.16
C LYS A 65 3.74 -0.18 -14.83
N ALA A 66 2.52 -0.64 -15.11
CA ALA A 66 1.32 0.11 -14.75
C ALA A 66 1.12 0.15 -13.22
N VAL A 67 1.33 -0.97 -12.53
CA VAL A 67 1.26 -1.05 -11.07
C VAL A 67 2.28 -0.14 -10.40
N GLU A 68 3.52 -0.09 -10.88
CA GLU A 68 4.56 0.80 -10.36
C GLU A 68 4.15 2.27 -10.46
N LYS A 69 3.54 2.69 -11.58
CA LYS A 69 3.01 4.05 -11.75
C LYS A 69 1.87 4.34 -10.78
N ILE A 70 0.93 3.42 -10.62
CA ILE A 70 -0.19 3.57 -9.68
C ILE A 70 0.35 3.74 -8.25
N LYS A 71 1.33 2.91 -7.85
CA LYS A 71 1.97 3.01 -6.54
C LYS A 71 2.70 4.33 -6.33
N SER A 72 3.37 4.86 -7.37
CA SER A 72 4.00 6.19 -7.30
C SER A 72 2.95 7.27 -7.00
N ILE A 73 1.85 7.28 -7.76
CA ILE A 73 0.77 8.24 -7.59
C ILE A 73 0.14 8.13 -6.19
N GLN A 74 -0.04 6.91 -5.68
CA GLN A 74 -0.56 6.67 -4.32
C GLN A 74 0.39 7.23 -3.26
N ASN A 75 1.68 6.93 -3.36
CA ASN A 75 2.69 7.41 -2.41
C ASN A 75 2.82 8.94 -2.43
N GLU A 76 2.77 9.56 -3.61
CA GLU A 76 2.80 11.02 -3.77
C GLU A 76 1.60 11.68 -3.08
N PHE A 77 0.41 11.11 -3.25
CA PHE A 77 -0.80 11.61 -2.60
C PHE A 77 -0.78 11.40 -1.09
N GLU A 78 -0.32 10.24 -0.62
CA GLU A 78 -0.15 9.96 0.81
C GLU A 78 0.82 10.96 1.46
N GLY A 79 1.94 11.28 0.79
CA GLY A 79 2.87 12.31 1.25
C GLY A 79 2.20 13.66 1.41
N PHE A 80 1.50 14.13 0.37
CA PHE A 80 0.74 15.37 0.41
C PHE A 80 -0.32 15.39 1.54
N ALA A 81 -1.05 14.28 1.72
CA ALA A 81 -2.09 14.18 2.73
C ALA A 81 -1.53 14.20 4.16
N ASN A 82 -0.37 13.58 4.39
CA ASN A 82 0.33 13.60 5.68
C ASN A 82 0.82 15.00 6.01
N ASP A 83 1.50 15.67 5.06
CA ASP A 83 1.96 17.05 5.21
C ASP A 83 0.80 18.00 5.53
N TRP A 84 -0.33 17.83 4.85
CA TRP A 84 -1.55 18.58 5.12
C TRP A 84 -2.13 18.32 6.52
N GLY A 85 -2.09 17.07 6.98
CA GLY A 85 -2.55 16.68 8.31
C GLY A 85 -1.72 17.28 9.44
N ASP A 86 -0.41 17.42 9.24
CA ASP A 86 0.50 17.97 10.25
C ASP A 86 0.37 19.51 10.37
N LEU A 87 0.13 20.22 9.27
CA LEU A 87 -0.18 21.66 9.30
C LEU A 87 -1.45 22.00 10.09
N LYS A 88 -2.41 21.06 10.17
CA LYS A 88 -3.62 21.25 10.98
C LYS A 88 -3.43 20.96 12.47
N LYS A 89 -2.36 20.29 12.88
CA LYS A 89 -2.08 20.04 14.31
C LYS A 89 -1.49 21.26 15.03
N GLU A 90 -0.93 22.22 14.30
CA GLU A 90 -0.25 23.40 14.88
C GLU A 90 -1.18 24.58 15.22
N HIS A 91 -2.47 24.51 14.89
CA HIS A 91 -3.47 25.53 15.28
C HIS A 91 -4.62 24.91 16.07
N SER A 92 -4.29 24.30 17.22
CA SER A 92 -5.20 24.31 18.36
C SER A 92 -4.91 25.59 19.15
N PRO A 93 -5.75 26.63 19.10
CA PRO A 93 -5.68 27.67 20.11
C PRO A 93 -5.95 27.00 21.45
N SER A 94 -5.01 27.15 22.37
CA SER A 94 -5.18 26.88 23.79
C SER A 94 -6.52 27.42 24.28
N GLU A 95 -7.48 26.53 24.55
CA GLU A 95 -8.59 26.87 25.43
C GLU A 95 -8.04 27.01 26.85
N GLU A 96 -7.91 28.29 27.19
CA GLU A 96 -8.14 28.87 28.51
C GLU A 96 -7.07 28.63 29.58
N ALA A 97 -6.17 29.62 29.59
CA ALA A 97 -5.64 30.26 30.78
C ALA A 97 -6.56 30.10 32.01
N THR A 98 -6.16 29.21 32.92
CA THR A 98 -6.48 29.35 34.33
C THR A 98 -5.71 30.55 34.87
N CYS A 99 -6.23 31.75 34.60
CA CYS A 99 -5.81 32.96 35.27
C CYS A 99 -6.34 32.90 36.71
N PHE A 100 -5.61 32.17 37.57
CA PHE A 100 -5.74 32.32 39.02
C PHE A 100 -5.22 33.72 39.38
N PRO A 101 -6.02 34.61 40.00
CA PRO A 101 -5.51 35.92 40.39
C PRO A 101 -4.45 35.78 41.50
N PRO A 102 -3.39 36.61 41.48
CA PRO A 102 -2.37 36.64 42.52
C PRO A 102 -2.90 37.31 43.79
N GLY A 103 -2.34 36.91 44.95
CA GLY A 103 -2.79 37.26 46.31
C GLY A 103 -3.02 38.76 46.57
N SER A 104 -3.70 39.15 47.66
CA SER A 104 -3.14 39.04 49.01
C SER A 104 -4.00 39.77 50.07
N CYS A 105 -3.64 39.52 51.35
CA CYS A 105 -3.77 40.38 52.54
C CYS A 105 -4.94 40.17 53.55
N LEU A 106 -4.51 39.64 54.73
CA LEU A 106 -4.87 40.00 56.11
C LEU A 106 -6.26 40.62 56.41
N ARG A 107 -7.05 39.93 57.25
CA ARG A 107 -7.26 40.32 58.65
C ARG A 107 -7.82 39.18 59.49
#